data_AF-V5I777-F1
#
_entry.id   AF-V5I777-F1
#
_cell.length_a   1.000
_cell.length_b   1.000
_cell.length_c   1.000
_cell.angle_alpha   90.00
_cell.angle_beta   90.00
_cell.angle_gamma   90.00
#
_symmetry.space_group_name_H-M   'P 1'
#
loop_
_entity.id
_entity.type
_entity.pdbx_description
1 polymer ?
#
loop_
_entity_poly.entity_id
_entity_poly.type
_entity_poly.pdbx_seq_one_letter_code
_entity_poly.pdbx_strand_id
1 'polypeptide(L)'
;VPSSQINVPFKIEKAFNRENQSPRLWLTHSCTKTALFCSVCLAFDERRLSNFNNSGGMCDWKHVYQIIGEHEKKFTHEKCCDAYFVFKKNRSINKFSIACPP
;
A
#
# COMPACT_ATOMS: atom_id res chain seq x y z
N VAL A 1 -14.11 13.79 -16.13
CA VAL A 1 -13.19 12.77 -16.68
C VAL A 1 -14.01 11.50 -16.85
N PRO A 2 -14.09 10.88 -18.04
CA PRO A 2 -14.95 9.73 -18.24
C PRO A 2 -14.44 8.57 -17.40
N SER A 3 -15.34 8.03 -16.59
CA SER A 3 -15.16 6.86 -15.73
C SER A 3 -14.87 5.65 -16.59
N SER A 4 -13.62 5.46 -17.02
CA SER A 4 -13.15 4.19 -17.57
C SER A 4 -13.39 3.15 -16.49
N GLN A 5 -14.44 2.34 -16.65
CA GLN A 5 -14.73 1.22 -15.78
C GLN A 5 -13.52 0.29 -15.85
N ILE A 6 -12.66 0.37 -14.83
CA ILE A 6 -11.55 -0.57 -14.67
C ILE A 6 -12.21 -1.92 -14.43
N ASN A 7 -12.20 -2.78 -15.45
CA ASN A 7 -12.72 -4.14 -15.33
C ASN A 7 -11.73 -4.96 -14.50
N VAL A 8 -11.89 -4.90 -13.19
CA VAL A 8 -11.09 -5.67 -12.22
C VAL A 8 -11.88 -6.88 -11.72
N PRO A 9 -11.21 -7.99 -11.40
CA PRO A 9 -11.84 -9.22 -10.91
C PRO A 9 -12.28 -9.14 -9.44
N PHE A 10 -12.39 -7.93 -8.87
CA PHE A 10 -12.78 -7.69 -7.48
C PHE A 10 -13.60 -6.41 -7.35
N LYS A 11 -14.37 -6.28 -6.27
CA LYS A 11 -15.13 -5.05 -5.97
C LYS A 11 -14.16 -4.00 -5.43
N ILE A 12 -13.97 -2.92 -6.20
CA ILE A 12 -13.04 -1.82 -5.88
C ILE A 12 -13.31 -1.27 -4.47
N GLU A 13 -14.55 -0.91 -4.16
CA GLU A 13 -14.90 -0.32 -2.86
C GLU A 13 -14.53 -1.22 -1.68
N LYS A 14 -14.76 -2.53 -1.80
CA LYS A 14 -14.46 -3.49 -0.72
C LYS A 14 -12.96 -3.74 -0.57
N ALA A 15 -12.20 -3.68 -1.67
CA ALA A 15 -10.74 -3.84 -1.63
C ALA A 15 -10.05 -2.58 -1.08
N PHE A 16 -10.47 -1.39 -1.50
CA PHE A 16 -9.79 -0.13 -1.17
C PHE A 16 -10.34 0.57 0.06
N ASN A 17 -11.50 0.16 0.60
CA ASN A 17 -12.03 0.68 1.86
C ASN A 17 -12.16 -0.41 2.92
N ARG A 18 -11.84 -0.06 4.17
CA ARG A 18 -12.12 -0.90 5.34
C ARG A 18 -13.62 -0.94 5.63
N GLU A 19 -14.03 -1.84 6.52
CA GLU A 19 -15.43 -1.97 6.93
C GLU A 19 -15.99 -0.66 7.54
N ASN A 20 -15.15 0.09 8.24
CA ASN A 20 -15.49 1.42 8.76
C ASN A 20 -15.40 2.55 7.71
N GLN A 21 -15.36 2.21 6.42
CA GLN A 21 -15.24 3.12 5.29
C GLN A 21 -13.93 3.93 5.21
N SER A 22 -12.96 3.70 6.09
CA SER A 22 -11.66 4.35 5.97
C SER A 22 -10.86 3.78 4.79
N PRO A 23 -10.18 4.63 4.00
CA PRO A 23 -9.46 4.17 2.81
C PRO A 23 -8.15 3.45 3.17
N ARG A 24 -7.82 2.42 2.39
CA ARG A 24 -6.51 1.73 2.40
C ARG A 24 -5.55 2.42 1.45
N LEU A 25 -4.93 3.50 1.91
CA LEU A 25 -3.97 4.28 1.12
C LEU A 25 -2.70 3.51 0.73
N TRP A 26 -2.43 2.38 1.40
CA TRP A 26 -1.28 1.51 1.12
C TRP A 26 -1.53 0.56 -0.06
N LEU A 27 -2.79 0.32 -0.44
CA LEU A 27 -3.13 -0.66 -1.47
C LEU A 27 -3.07 -0.01 -2.86
N THR A 28 -2.46 -0.68 -3.83
CA THR A 28 -2.36 -0.18 -5.21
C THR A 28 -2.61 -1.32 -6.19
N HIS A 29 -3.36 -1.05 -7.26
CA HIS A 29 -3.56 -1.99 -8.36
C HIS A 29 -2.65 -1.66 -9.54
N SER A 30 -1.96 -2.67 -10.06
CA SER A 30 -1.23 -2.56 -11.32
C SER A 30 -2.07 -3.17 -12.43
N CYS A 31 -2.52 -2.35 -13.38
CA CYS A 31 -3.25 -2.85 -14.55
C CYS A 31 -2.38 -3.70 -15.48
N THR A 32 -1.07 -3.43 -15.54
CA THR A 32 -0.15 -4.17 -16.41
C THR A 32 0.18 -5.56 -15.87
N LYS A 33 0.28 -5.70 -14.54
CA LYS A 33 0.51 -7.00 -13.88
C LYS A 33 -0.79 -7.71 -13.48
N THR A 34 -1.92 -7.02 -13.56
CA THR A 34 -3.21 -7.49 -13.05
C THR A 34 -3.05 -8.03 -11.63
N ALA A 35 -2.52 -7.20 -10.73
CA ALA A 35 -2.17 -7.60 -9.37
C ALA A 35 -2.25 -6.42 -8.40
N LEU A 36 -2.51 -6.74 -7.13
CA LEU A 36 -2.47 -5.79 -6.01
C LEU A 36 -1.12 -5.77 -5.32
N PHE A 37 -0.73 -4.59 -4.89
CA PHE A 37 0.52 -4.32 -4.19
C PHE A 37 0.28 -3.47 -2.95
N CYS A 38 1.18 -3.60 -1.99
CA CYS A 38 1.26 -2.73 -0.82
C CYS A 38 2.42 -1.76 -1.02
N SER A 39 2.13 -0.49 -1.26
CA SER A 39 3.12 0.54 -1.56
C SER A 39 4.12 0.74 -0.43
N VAL A 40 3.66 0.68 0.83
CA VAL A 40 4.53 0.81 2.01
C VAL A 40 5.43 -0.42 2.18
N CYS A 41 4.92 -1.64 2.01
CA CYS A 41 5.75 -2.84 2.12
C CYS A 41 6.71 -3.00 0.93
N LEU A 42 6.37 -2.50 -0.26
CA LEU A 42 7.29 -2.43 -1.39
C LEU A 42 8.50 -1.54 -1.10
N ALA A 43 8.29 -0.45 -0.36
CA ALA A 43 9.32 0.52 -0.04
C ALA A 43 10.17 0.14 1.18
N PHE A 44 9.58 -0.47 2.22
CA PHE A 44 10.22 -0.61 3.53
C PHE A 44 10.44 -2.06 4.01
N ASP A 45 9.93 -3.09 3.33
CA ASP A 45 10.25 -4.49 3.66
C ASP A 45 11.21 -5.09 2.63
N GLU A 46 12.48 -5.14 3.01
CA GLU A 46 13.60 -5.61 2.17
C GLU A 46 13.47 -7.09 1.78
N ARG A 47 12.81 -7.89 2.63
CA ARG A 47 12.72 -9.35 2.42
C ARG A 47 11.78 -9.71 1.27
N ARG A 48 10.79 -8.85 0.99
CA ARG A 48 9.81 -9.02 -0.11
C ARG A 48 9.13 -10.40 -0.16
N LEU A 49 8.82 -10.96 1.01
CA LEU A 49 8.27 -12.32 1.13
C LEU A 49 6.74 -12.37 1.03
N SER A 50 6.05 -11.22 1.12
CA SER A 50 4.59 -11.19 1.02
C SER A 50 4.15 -11.12 -0.44
N ASN A 51 2.98 -11.68 -0.72
CA ASN A 51 2.32 -11.53 -2.02
C ASN A 51 2.02 -10.07 -2.39
N PHE A 52 2.13 -9.11 -1.47
CA PHE A 52 1.87 -7.70 -1.75
C PHE A 52 3.13 -6.87 -2.04
N ASN A 53 4.33 -7.42 -1.82
CA ASN A 53 5.59 -6.70 -2.04
C ASN A 53 6.66 -7.49 -2.81
N ASN A 54 6.35 -8.72 -3.23
CA ASN A 54 7.17 -9.44 -4.19
C ASN A 54 6.95 -8.90 -5.62
N SER A 55 7.73 -9.40 -6.59
CA SER A 55 7.67 -8.93 -7.99
C SER A 55 6.35 -9.28 -8.70
N GLY A 56 5.64 -10.33 -8.25
CA GLY A 56 4.39 -10.80 -8.84
C GLY A 56 3.16 -10.03 -8.38
N GLY A 57 3.14 -9.58 -7.13
CA GLY A 57 1.95 -9.00 -6.53
C GLY A 57 0.89 -10.05 -6.19
N MET A 58 -0.22 -9.59 -5.61
CA MET A 58 -1.31 -10.43 -5.16
C MET A 58 -2.36 -10.49 -6.26
N CYS A 59 -2.56 -11.68 -6.83
CA CYS A 59 -3.51 -11.94 -7.90
C CYS A 59 -4.48 -13.08 -7.58
N ASP A 60 -4.58 -13.49 -6.31
CA ASP A 60 -5.63 -14.43 -5.86
C ASP A 60 -6.92 -13.66 -5.57
N TRP A 61 -7.85 -13.76 -6.52
CA TRP A 61 -9.14 -13.06 -6.46
C TRP A 61 -10.19 -13.80 -5.62
N LYS A 62 -10.02 -15.11 -5.40
CA LYS A 62 -11.03 -15.94 -4.71
C LYS A 62 -11.18 -15.52 -3.26
N HIS A 63 -10.07 -15.20 -2.60
CA HIS A 63 -10.03 -14.77 -1.20
C HIS A 63 -9.46 -13.36 -1.02
N VAL A 64 -9.56 -12.52 -2.06
CA VAL A 64 -8.93 -11.19 -2.11
C VAL A 64 -9.15 -10.35 -0.85
N TYR A 65 -10.39 -10.27 -0.34
CA TYR A 65 -10.70 -9.44 0.82
C TYR A 65 -10.13 -10.00 2.13
N GLN A 66 -10.13 -11.33 2.28
CA GLN A 66 -9.53 -12.01 3.42
C GLN A 66 -8.02 -11.80 3.40
N ILE A 67 -7.37 -12.02 2.24
CA ILE A 67 -5.93 -11.87 2.05
C ILE A 67 -5.48 -10.42 2.32
N ILE A 68 -6.26 -9.42 1.88
CA ILE A 68 -6.03 -8.01 2.21
C ILE A 68 -6.09 -7.80 3.73
N GLY A 69 -7.13 -8.29 4.38
CA GLY A 69 -7.31 -8.14 5.83
C GLY A 69 -6.23 -8.85 6.64
N GLU A 70 -5.80 -10.03 6.22
CA GLU A 70 -4.68 -10.75 6.83
C GLU A 70 -3.36 -10.01 6.64
N HIS A 71 -3.07 -9.48 5.45
CA HIS A 71 -1.87 -8.67 5.21
C HIS A 71 -1.83 -7.44 6.11
N GLU A 72 -2.95 -6.73 6.22
CA GLU A 72 -3.07 -5.53 7.05
C GLU A 72 -2.78 -5.79 8.53
N LYS A 73 -3.06 -7.01 9.02
CA LYS A 73 -2.79 -7.43 10.40
C LYS A 73 -1.37 -7.96 10.63
N LYS A 74 -0.55 -8.10 9.58
CA LYS A 74 0.83 -8.62 9.74
C LYS A 74 1.70 -7.57 10.41
N PHE A 75 2.47 -8.01 11.42
CA PHE A 75 3.46 -7.18 12.10
C PHE A 75 4.48 -6.53 11.14
N THR A 76 4.84 -7.21 10.04
CA THR A 76 5.71 -6.62 9.01
C THR A 76 5.06 -5.41 8.33
N HIS A 77 3.75 -5.45 8.07
CA HIS A 77 3.02 -4.33 7.48
C HIS A 77 2.98 -3.14 8.44
N GLU A 78 2.67 -3.38 9.72
CA GLU A 78 2.70 -2.37 10.78
C GLU A 78 4.05 -1.66 10.86
N LYS A 79 5.16 -2.41 10.92
CA LYS A 79 6.52 -1.84 10.90
C LYS A 79 6.81 -0.99 9.67
N CYS A 80 6.34 -1.41 8.49
CA CYS A 80 6.50 -0.64 7.26
C CYS A 80 5.71 0.68 7.32
N CYS A 81 4.50 0.65 7.90
CA CYS A 81 3.70 1.84 8.13
C CYS A 81 4.40 2.81 9.08
N ASP A 82 4.97 2.33 10.19
CA ASP A 82 5.73 3.16 11.13
C ASP A 82 6.93 3.81 10.45
N ALA A 83 7.72 3.03 9.70
CA ALA A 83 8.85 3.54 8.93
C ALA A 83 8.41 4.61 7.90
N TYR A 84 7.28 4.38 7.23
CA TYR A 84 6.69 5.37 6.31
C TYR A 84 6.28 6.67 7.03
N PHE A 85 5.67 6.59 8.22
CA PHE A 85 5.31 7.78 8.99
C PHE A 85 6.54 8.56 9.47
N VAL A 86 7.58 7.87 9.94
CA VAL A 86 8.86 8.50 10.31
C VAL A 86 9.50 9.18 9.08
N PHE A 87 9.56 8.49 7.95
CA PHE A 87 10.06 9.03 6.69
C PHE A 87 9.29 10.29 6.27
N LYS A 88 7.95 10.24 6.30
CA LYS A 88 7.09 11.37 5.95
C LYS A 88 7.30 12.56 6.90
N LYS A 89 7.40 12.30 8.21
CA LYS A 89 7.64 13.32 9.23
C LYS A 89 9.01 14.00 9.03
N ASN A 90 10.06 13.23 8.81
CA ASN A 90 11.41 13.76 8.55
C ASN A 90 11.44 14.63 7.28
N ARG A 91 10.69 14.24 6.24
CA ARG A 91 10.56 15.05 5.02
C ARG A 91 9.80 16.37 5.23
N SER A 92 8.85 16.41 6.16
CA SER A 92 8.17 17.67 6.53
C SER A 92 9.02 18.58 7.42
N ILE A 93 9.86 18.02 8.30
CA ILE A 93 10.71 18.78 9.23
C ILE A 93 11.93 19.39 8.51
N ASN A 94 12.54 18.65 7.58
CA ASN A 94 13.68 19.13 6.78
C ASN A 94 13.34 20.26 5.80
N LYS A 95 12.08 20.72 5.76
CA LYS A 95 11.68 21.89 4.97
C LYS A 95 11.95 23.23 5.68
N PHE A 96 12.36 23.23 6.95
CA PHE A 96 12.62 24.44 7.74
C PHE A 96 14.06 24.59 8.28
N SER A 97 14.97 23.67 7.98
CA SER A 97 16.34 23.69 8.51
C SER A 97 17.40 23.68 7.40
N ILE A 98 17.27 24.59 6.44
CA ILE A 98 18.43 25.14 5.73
C ILE A 98 18.55 26.60 6.19
N ALA A 99 19.00 26.77 7.44
CA ALA A 99 19.67 28.02 7.80
C ALA A 99 21.03 27.99 7.10
N CYS A 100 21.33 29.05 6.34
CA CYS A 100 22.62 29.24 5.68
C CYS A 100 23.76 29.12 6.70
N PRO A 101 24.88 28.44 6.36
CA PRO A 101 26.13 28.67 7.06
C PRO A 101 26.68 30.06 6.67
N PRO A 102 27.41 30.73 7.60
CA PRO A 102 28.05 32.02 7.35
C PRO A 102 29.13 31.96 6.27
#